data_AF-A0A8K0CK28-F1
#
_entry.id   AF-A0A8K0CK28-F1
#
_cell.length_a   1.000
_cell.length_b   1.000
_cell.length_c   1.000
_cell.angle_alpha   90.00
_cell.angle_beta   90.00
_cell.angle_gamma   90.00
#
_symmetry.space_group_name_H-M   'P 1'
#
loop_
_entity.id
_entity.type
_entity.pdbx_description
1 polymer ?
#
loop_
_entity_poly.entity_id
_entity_poly.type
_entity_poly.pdbx_seq_one_letter_code
_entity_poly.pdbx_strand_id
1 'polypeptide(L)'
;FYRINYDETNWKLITEFLNTHDINHIHVLNRAQLIDDAFTLADTGKLNYNIPLFLSTYMEREVEWAPISAFSKALLLLNKMLAAQPEYNLFENYVNKSLSGAYGHLGFLEGPHDQHSGKLIRISVLNWLCKVGHQECRTKSLNQVRAWKANNQSDITPNLETPVFCGAMRIGNSEDWEFLYQKFIKAVNRKQKFQLLIGLSCSENKNILNRFLDKVLEDNSTLTFIERYSIFTSVSSAGNIGLNTVFDYIDEHLESLKT
;
A
#
# COMPACT_ATOMS: atom_id res chain seq x y z
N PHE A 1 -20.18 -18.78 -13.54
CA PHE A 1 -19.23 -17.74 -13.08
C PHE A 1 -18.20 -17.53 -14.18
N TYR A 2 -18.14 -16.35 -14.78
CA TYR A 2 -17.36 -16.05 -15.99
C TYR A 2 -16.89 -14.59 -16.00
N ARG A 3 -15.88 -14.27 -16.83
CA ARG A 3 -15.43 -12.90 -17.14
C ARG A 3 -16.04 -12.44 -18.46
N ILE A 4 -16.20 -11.13 -18.64
CA ILE A 4 -16.72 -10.54 -19.87
C ILE A 4 -15.62 -9.76 -20.57
N ASN A 5 -15.35 -10.11 -21.84
CA ASN A 5 -14.49 -9.32 -22.71
C ASN A 5 -15.33 -8.70 -23.82
N TYR A 6 -15.27 -7.39 -23.95
CA TYR A 6 -15.93 -6.66 -25.03
C TYR A 6 -14.94 -6.42 -26.17
N ASP A 7 -15.45 -6.09 -27.35
CA ASP A 7 -14.63 -5.51 -28.41
C ASP A 7 -14.09 -4.13 -28.00
N GLU A 8 -13.05 -3.65 -28.69
CA GLU A 8 -12.39 -2.37 -28.36
C GLU A 8 -13.34 -1.16 -28.43
N THR A 9 -14.35 -1.22 -29.31
CA THR A 9 -15.31 -0.11 -29.48
C THR A 9 -16.20 -0.02 -28.24
N ASN A 10 -16.70 -1.15 -27.76
CA ASN A 10 -17.47 -1.21 -26.51
C ASN A 10 -16.64 -0.82 -25.29
N TRP A 11 -15.39 -1.26 -25.18
CA TRP A 11 -14.49 -0.81 -24.10
C TRP A 11 -14.29 0.72 -24.13
N LYS A 12 -14.14 1.31 -25.31
CA LYS A 12 -14.01 2.76 -25.48
C LYS A 12 -15.29 3.49 -25.07
N LEU A 13 -16.46 3.02 -25.49
CA LEU A 13 -17.76 3.61 -25.12
C LEU A 13 -17.98 3.57 -23.60
N ILE A 14 -17.66 2.44 -22.96
CA ILE A 14 -17.75 2.30 -21.50
C ILE A 14 -16.81 3.29 -20.81
N THR A 15 -15.56 3.39 -21.30
CA THR A 15 -14.56 4.31 -20.75
C THR A 15 -15.00 5.77 -20.88
N GLU A 16 -15.52 6.16 -22.04
CA GLU A 16 -16.03 7.51 -22.29
C GLU A 16 -17.20 7.83 -21.37
N PHE A 17 -18.16 6.91 -21.23
CA PHE A 17 -19.31 7.06 -20.33
C PHE A 17 -18.86 7.28 -18.88
N LEU A 18 -17.98 6.43 -18.37
CA LEU A 18 -17.48 6.53 -16.99
C LEU A 18 -16.67 7.81 -16.74
N ASN A 19 -16.05 8.39 -17.76
CA ASN A 19 -15.30 9.64 -17.62
C ASN A 19 -16.16 10.91 -17.74
N THR A 20 -17.29 10.86 -18.45
CA THR A 20 -18.04 12.07 -18.83
C THR A 20 -19.43 12.15 -18.22
N HIS A 21 -20.05 11.02 -17.88
CA HIS A 21 -21.41 10.96 -17.34
C HIS A 21 -21.40 10.62 -15.85
N ASP A 22 -22.57 10.59 -15.20
CA ASP A 22 -22.69 10.09 -13.83
C ASP A 22 -22.41 8.58 -13.80
N ILE A 23 -21.34 8.20 -13.09
CA ILE A 23 -20.86 6.82 -12.97
C ILE A 23 -21.89 5.90 -12.32
N ASN A 24 -22.85 6.45 -11.56
CA ASN A 24 -23.86 5.67 -10.84
C ASN A 24 -24.93 5.04 -11.75
N HIS A 25 -25.00 5.45 -13.03
CA HIS A 25 -25.80 4.73 -14.02
C HIS A 25 -25.27 3.31 -14.28
N ILE A 26 -23.98 3.06 -14.04
CA ILE A 26 -23.41 1.71 -14.00
C ILE A 26 -23.30 1.32 -12.54
N HIS A 27 -24.02 0.25 -12.16
CA HIS A 27 -24.05 -0.24 -10.79
C HIS A 27 -22.63 -0.50 -10.25
N VAL A 28 -22.39 -0.20 -8.97
CA VAL A 28 -21.08 -0.30 -8.30
C VAL A 28 -20.39 -1.65 -8.52
N LEU A 29 -21.14 -2.75 -8.48
CA LEU A 29 -20.59 -4.09 -8.72
C LEU A 29 -20.17 -4.31 -10.19
N ASN A 30 -20.87 -3.68 -11.13
CA ASN A 30 -20.50 -3.75 -12.55
C ASN A 30 -19.27 -2.89 -12.82
N ARG A 31 -19.12 -1.72 -12.19
CA ARG A 31 -17.88 -0.92 -12.28
C ARG A 31 -16.67 -1.68 -11.72
N ALA A 32 -16.86 -2.37 -10.60
CA ALA A 32 -15.85 -3.26 -10.03
C ALA A 32 -15.51 -4.42 -10.97
N GLN A 33 -16.51 -5.06 -11.57
CA GLN A 33 -16.32 -6.12 -12.55
C GLN A 33 -15.56 -5.62 -13.79
N LEU A 34 -15.92 -4.44 -14.33
CA LEU A 34 -15.25 -3.87 -15.50
C LEU A 34 -13.75 -3.67 -15.25
N ILE A 35 -13.38 -3.15 -14.08
CA ILE A 35 -11.98 -3.00 -13.68
C ILE A 35 -11.30 -4.37 -13.51
N ASP A 36 -11.90 -5.29 -12.75
CA ASP A 36 -11.32 -6.61 -12.47
C ASP A 36 -11.15 -7.44 -13.75
N ASP A 37 -12.16 -7.47 -14.62
CA ASP A 37 -12.14 -8.18 -15.90
C ASP A 37 -11.12 -7.56 -16.85
N ALA A 38 -11.12 -6.23 -17.05
CA ALA A 38 -10.22 -5.60 -18.01
C ALA A 38 -8.74 -5.79 -17.64
N PHE A 39 -8.37 -5.60 -16.36
CA PHE A 39 -7.00 -5.84 -15.92
C PHE A 39 -6.63 -7.33 -15.99
N THR A 40 -7.48 -8.24 -15.52
CA THR A 40 -7.17 -9.69 -15.60
C THR A 40 -7.05 -10.19 -17.04
N LEU A 41 -7.88 -9.67 -17.95
CA LEU A 41 -7.80 -10.01 -19.37
C LEU A 41 -6.49 -9.50 -19.99
N ALA A 42 -6.02 -8.31 -19.60
CA ALA A 42 -4.73 -7.81 -20.02
C ALA A 42 -3.56 -8.62 -19.45
N ASP A 43 -3.62 -8.98 -18.16
CA ASP A 43 -2.63 -9.84 -17.50
C ASP A 43 -2.48 -11.20 -18.20
N THR A 44 -3.55 -11.71 -18.81
CA THR A 44 -3.57 -12.98 -19.55
C THR A 44 -3.37 -12.83 -21.06
N GLY A 45 -3.02 -11.63 -21.53
CA GLY A 45 -2.76 -11.34 -22.95
C GLY A 45 -3.99 -11.37 -23.86
N LYS A 46 -5.21 -11.37 -23.27
CA LYS A 46 -6.49 -11.38 -24.01
C LYS A 46 -7.03 -9.99 -24.30
N LEU A 47 -6.39 -8.96 -23.75
CA LEU A 47 -6.72 -7.55 -23.95
C LEU A 47 -5.42 -6.74 -23.94
N ASN A 48 -5.33 -5.69 -24.76
CA ASN A 48 -4.16 -4.81 -24.73
C ASN A 48 -4.20 -3.93 -23.46
N TYR A 49 -3.09 -3.80 -22.73
CA TYR A 49 -3.01 -3.00 -21.49
C TYR A 49 -3.44 -1.54 -21.64
N ASN A 50 -3.35 -0.96 -22.83
CA ASN A 50 -3.87 0.38 -23.08
C ASN A 50 -5.35 0.48 -22.69
N ILE A 51 -6.15 -0.57 -22.92
CA ILE A 51 -7.59 -0.57 -22.64
C ILE A 51 -7.90 -0.46 -21.14
N PRO A 52 -7.43 -1.35 -20.23
CA PRO A 52 -7.68 -1.19 -18.80
C PRO A 52 -7.04 0.08 -18.22
N LEU A 53 -5.88 0.52 -18.72
CA LEU A 53 -5.25 1.78 -18.29
C LEU A 53 -6.09 3.01 -18.68
N PHE A 54 -6.65 3.03 -19.90
CA PHE A 54 -7.59 4.08 -20.30
C PHE A 54 -8.91 3.97 -19.54
N LEU A 55 -9.45 2.77 -19.36
CA LEU A 55 -10.67 2.54 -18.58
C LEU A 55 -10.52 3.14 -17.18
N SER A 56 -9.46 2.78 -16.46
CA SER A 56 -9.24 3.21 -15.07
C SER A 56 -8.90 4.69 -14.88
N THR A 57 -8.87 5.50 -15.95
CA THR A 57 -8.81 6.97 -15.82
C THR A 57 -10.01 7.55 -15.07
N TYR A 58 -11.19 6.89 -15.13
CA TYR A 58 -12.36 7.35 -14.37
C TYR A 58 -12.19 7.18 -12.85
N MET A 59 -11.21 6.38 -12.38
CA MET A 59 -11.02 6.09 -10.95
C MET A 59 -10.83 7.36 -10.12
N GLU A 60 -10.33 8.45 -10.72
CA GLU A 60 -10.26 9.77 -10.09
C GLU A 60 -11.63 10.28 -9.58
N ARG A 61 -12.74 9.76 -10.13
CA ARG A 61 -14.12 10.10 -9.77
C ARG A 61 -14.79 9.06 -8.85
N GLU A 62 -14.12 7.95 -8.57
CA GLU A 62 -14.68 6.82 -7.85
C GLU A 62 -14.52 6.97 -6.33
N VAL A 63 -15.59 6.70 -5.59
CA VAL A 63 -15.65 6.83 -4.12
C VAL A 63 -16.30 5.63 -3.45
N GLU A 64 -16.64 4.58 -4.19
CA GLU A 64 -17.22 3.36 -3.66
C GLU A 64 -16.19 2.24 -3.49
N TRP A 65 -16.44 1.36 -2.51
CA TRP A 65 -15.46 0.36 -2.08
C TRP A 65 -15.17 -0.72 -3.14
N ALA A 66 -16.20 -1.25 -3.81
CA ALA A 66 -16.00 -2.41 -4.68
C ALA A 66 -15.07 -2.10 -5.88
N PRO A 67 -15.22 -0.98 -6.61
CA PRO A 67 -14.33 -0.64 -7.71
C PRO A 67 -12.92 -0.25 -7.23
N ILE A 68 -12.80 0.48 -6.11
CA ILE A 68 -11.49 0.80 -5.51
C ILE A 68 -10.76 -0.47 -5.08
N SER A 69 -11.47 -1.45 -4.54
CA SER A 69 -10.89 -2.75 -4.16
C SER A 69 -10.40 -3.53 -5.37
N ALA A 70 -11.20 -3.59 -6.45
CA ALA A 70 -10.79 -4.22 -7.72
C ALA A 70 -9.56 -3.52 -8.30
N PHE A 71 -9.56 -2.19 -8.34
CA PHE A 71 -8.44 -1.40 -8.84
C PHE A 71 -7.18 -1.60 -7.98
N SER A 72 -7.33 -1.63 -6.65
CA SER A 72 -6.21 -1.87 -5.73
C SER A 72 -5.52 -3.22 -6.00
N LYS A 73 -6.25 -4.26 -6.41
CA LYS A 73 -5.66 -5.55 -6.81
C LYS A 73 -4.85 -5.42 -8.11
N ALA A 74 -5.38 -4.71 -9.10
CA ALA A 74 -4.66 -4.44 -10.34
C ALA A 74 -3.36 -3.66 -10.09
N LEU A 75 -3.43 -2.65 -9.21
CA LEU A 75 -2.26 -1.87 -8.81
C LEU A 75 -1.15 -2.73 -8.17
N LEU A 76 -1.49 -3.79 -7.41
CA LEU A 76 -0.49 -4.69 -6.82
C LEU A 76 0.38 -5.35 -7.89
N LEU A 77 -0.24 -5.83 -8.97
CA LEU A 77 0.49 -6.47 -10.06
C LEU A 77 1.31 -5.46 -10.86
N LEU A 78 0.70 -4.32 -11.23
CA LEU A 78 1.41 -3.25 -11.92
C LEU A 78 2.62 -2.75 -11.13
N ASN A 79 2.45 -2.51 -9.81
CA ASN A 79 3.54 -2.14 -8.93
C ASN A 79 4.67 -3.17 -8.96
N LYS A 80 4.35 -4.47 -8.90
CA LYS A 80 5.35 -5.55 -8.94
C LYS A 80 6.11 -5.56 -10.27
N MET A 81 5.43 -5.34 -11.38
CA MET A 81 6.05 -5.34 -12.71
C MET A 81 6.91 -4.10 -12.97
N LEU A 82 6.49 -2.95 -12.44
CA LEU A 82 7.09 -1.65 -12.74
C LEU A 82 8.13 -1.19 -11.70
N ALA A 83 8.19 -1.79 -10.51
CA ALA A 83 9.02 -1.31 -9.39
C ALA A 83 10.53 -1.13 -9.69
N ALA A 84 11.06 -1.88 -10.64
CA ALA A 84 12.48 -1.80 -11.05
C ALA A 84 12.68 -1.02 -12.37
N GLN A 85 11.62 -0.49 -12.96
CA GLN A 85 11.70 0.22 -14.23
C GLN A 85 12.08 1.70 -14.01
N PRO A 86 12.88 2.31 -14.91
CA PRO A 86 13.23 3.72 -14.83
C PRO A 86 12.02 4.67 -14.79
N GLU A 87 10.92 4.26 -15.43
CA GLU A 87 9.69 5.05 -15.57
C GLU A 87 8.69 4.83 -14.42
N TYR A 88 9.11 4.24 -13.29
CA TYR A 88 8.24 3.98 -12.14
C TYR A 88 7.54 5.26 -11.60
N ASN A 89 8.18 6.43 -11.76
CA ASN A 89 7.57 7.71 -11.43
C ASN A 89 6.27 8.01 -12.22
N LEU A 90 6.13 7.49 -13.44
CA LEU A 90 4.87 7.59 -14.19
C LEU A 90 3.76 6.79 -13.52
N PHE A 91 4.08 5.60 -13.01
CA PHE A 91 3.15 4.79 -12.23
C PHE A 91 2.77 5.48 -10.91
N GLU A 92 3.73 6.10 -10.23
CA GLU A 92 3.45 6.87 -9.01
C GLU A 92 2.46 8.02 -9.29
N ASN A 93 2.72 8.82 -10.31
CA ASN A 93 1.84 9.92 -10.72
C ASN A 93 0.44 9.42 -11.11
N TYR A 94 0.38 8.31 -11.83
CA TYR A 94 -0.86 7.66 -12.22
C TYR A 94 -1.69 7.23 -11.00
N VAL A 95 -1.09 6.55 -10.02
CA VAL A 95 -1.80 6.12 -8.79
C VAL A 95 -2.24 7.32 -7.95
N ASN A 96 -1.37 8.32 -7.80
CA ASN A 96 -1.71 9.56 -7.08
C ASN A 96 -2.94 10.23 -7.69
N LYS A 97 -2.99 10.34 -9.03
CA LYS A 97 -4.14 10.91 -9.74
C LYS A 97 -5.39 10.05 -9.61
N SER A 98 -5.28 8.74 -9.86
CA SER A 98 -6.43 7.82 -9.85
C SER A 98 -7.11 7.69 -8.49
N LEU A 99 -6.41 7.96 -7.38
CA LEU A 99 -6.97 7.89 -6.03
C LEU A 99 -7.28 9.27 -5.41
N SER A 100 -7.08 10.36 -6.17
CA SER A 100 -7.22 11.73 -5.66
C SER A 100 -8.65 12.04 -5.21
N GLY A 101 -9.67 11.62 -5.96
CA GLY A 101 -11.07 11.83 -5.60
C GLY A 101 -11.47 11.10 -4.32
N ALA A 102 -11.09 9.83 -4.18
CA ALA A 102 -11.33 9.06 -2.96
C ALA A 102 -10.63 9.68 -1.74
N TYR A 103 -9.38 10.15 -1.90
CA TYR A 103 -8.66 10.85 -0.85
C TYR A 103 -9.31 12.21 -0.51
N GLY A 104 -9.71 12.98 -1.51
CA GLY A 104 -10.39 14.27 -1.31
C GLY A 104 -11.74 14.13 -0.62
N HIS A 105 -12.47 13.04 -0.88
CA HIS A 105 -13.75 12.75 -0.25
C HIS A 105 -13.62 12.32 1.22
N LEU A 106 -12.64 11.46 1.53
CA LEU A 106 -12.52 10.83 2.86
C LEU A 106 -11.51 11.50 3.79
N GLY A 107 -10.51 12.18 3.22
CA GLY A 107 -9.38 12.74 3.95
C GLY A 107 -8.51 11.68 4.65
N PHE A 108 -7.53 12.19 5.40
CA PHE A 108 -6.53 11.38 6.10
C PHE A 108 -7.03 10.75 7.42
N LEU A 109 -7.88 11.46 8.16
CA LEU A 109 -8.36 11.06 9.48
C LEU A 109 -9.70 10.33 9.38
N GLU A 110 -9.94 9.37 10.27
CA GLU A 110 -11.27 8.79 10.44
C GLU A 110 -12.20 9.76 11.17
N GLY A 111 -13.41 9.92 10.67
CA GLY A 111 -14.50 10.65 11.32
C GLY A 111 -15.37 9.76 12.21
N PRO A 112 -16.09 10.33 13.19
CA PRO A 112 -16.98 9.58 14.08
C PRO A 112 -18.18 8.96 13.35
N HIS A 113 -18.58 9.53 12.21
CA HIS A 113 -19.72 9.10 11.39
C HIS A 113 -19.31 8.33 10.12
N ASP A 114 -18.04 7.95 10.01
CA ASP A 114 -17.58 7.19 8.86
C ASP A 114 -18.25 5.82 8.80
N GLN A 115 -18.90 5.56 7.66
CA GLN A 115 -19.42 4.23 7.34
C GLN A 115 -18.28 3.23 7.23
N HIS A 116 -18.58 1.95 7.46
CA HIS A 116 -17.58 0.87 7.39
C HIS A 116 -16.87 0.82 6.03
N SER A 117 -17.61 1.00 4.92
CA SER A 117 -17.07 1.11 3.56
C SER A 117 -16.07 2.26 3.44
N GLY A 118 -16.38 3.45 3.95
CA GLY A 118 -15.50 4.60 3.96
C GLY A 118 -14.18 4.33 4.70
N LYS A 119 -14.23 3.63 5.83
CA LYS A 119 -13.03 3.20 6.56
C LYS A 119 -12.15 2.26 5.73
N LEU A 120 -12.75 1.26 5.08
CA LEU A 120 -12.02 0.33 4.20
C LEU A 120 -11.37 1.04 3.02
N ILE A 121 -12.09 1.96 2.38
CA ILE A 121 -11.56 2.78 1.29
C ILE A 121 -10.37 3.60 1.78
N ARG A 122 -10.51 4.29 2.92
CA ARG A 122 -9.42 5.11 3.48
C ARG A 122 -8.17 4.28 3.74
N ILE A 123 -8.30 3.09 4.33
CA ILE A 123 -7.16 2.18 4.54
C ILE A 123 -6.47 1.85 3.21
N SER A 124 -7.23 1.47 2.18
CA SER A 124 -6.66 1.11 0.87
C SER A 124 -6.00 2.31 0.18
N VAL A 125 -6.66 3.46 0.18
CA VAL A 125 -6.17 4.70 -0.43
C VAL A 125 -4.89 5.17 0.26
N LEU A 126 -4.85 5.22 1.59
CA LEU A 126 -3.65 5.66 2.32
C LEU A 126 -2.48 4.67 2.14
N ASN A 127 -2.75 3.36 2.12
CA ASN A 127 -1.72 2.36 1.85
C ASN A 127 -1.06 2.61 0.47
N TRP A 128 -1.87 2.91 -0.54
CA TRP A 128 -1.34 3.22 -1.88
C TRP A 128 -0.63 4.56 -1.94
N LEU A 129 -1.30 5.64 -1.53
CA LEU A 129 -0.76 7.00 -1.62
C LEU A 129 0.55 7.14 -0.85
N CYS A 130 0.64 6.65 0.38
CA CYS A 130 1.88 6.69 1.14
C CYS A 130 2.98 5.84 0.48
N LYS A 131 2.64 4.71 -0.15
CA LYS A 131 3.59 3.87 -0.89
C LYS A 131 4.16 4.59 -2.10
N VAL A 132 3.33 5.22 -2.93
CA VAL A 132 3.70 5.90 -4.19
C VAL A 132 4.14 7.36 -4.03
N GLY A 133 4.65 7.73 -2.85
CA GLY A 133 5.27 9.05 -2.69
C GLY A 133 4.34 10.23 -2.41
N HIS A 134 3.04 10.02 -2.14
CA HIS A 134 2.13 11.12 -1.85
C HIS A 134 2.58 11.93 -0.63
N GLN A 135 3.02 13.17 -0.86
CA GLN A 135 3.71 13.98 0.15
C GLN A 135 2.84 14.20 1.39
N GLU A 136 1.58 14.59 1.22
CA GLU A 136 0.68 14.84 2.36
C GLU A 136 0.42 13.58 3.18
N CYS A 137 0.30 12.41 2.53
CA CYS A 137 0.08 11.13 3.22
C CYS A 137 1.27 10.81 4.13
N ARG A 138 2.49 10.90 3.58
CA ARG A 138 3.74 10.62 4.30
C ARG A 138 3.97 11.63 5.44
N THR A 139 3.81 12.93 5.17
CA THR A 139 4.00 13.99 6.18
C THR A 139 2.98 13.90 7.32
N LYS A 140 1.68 13.70 7.03
CA LYS A 140 0.66 13.54 8.08
C LYS A 140 0.91 12.27 8.90
N SER A 141 1.33 11.19 8.27
CA SER A 141 1.70 9.95 8.95
C SER A 141 2.86 10.15 9.92
N LEU A 142 3.95 10.79 9.47
CA LEU A 142 5.10 11.09 10.31
C LEU A 142 4.73 12.00 11.49
N ASN A 143 3.88 13.02 11.24
CA ASN A 143 3.41 13.91 12.29
C ASN A 143 2.62 13.17 13.37
N GLN A 144 1.76 12.20 13.02
CA GLN A 144 1.04 11.39 14.00
C GLN A 144 1.99 10.52 14.83
N VAL A 145 2.99 9.88 14.21
CA VAL A 145 3.98 9.08 14.94
C VAL A 145 4.81 9.95 15.90
N ARG A 146 5.21 11.16 15.46
CA ARG A 146 5.95 12.10 16.31
C ARG A 146 5.10 12.69 17.44
N ALA A 147 3.82 12.96 17.19
CA ALA A 147 2.89 13.34 18.25
C ALA A 147 2.73 12.23 19.29
N TRP A 148 2.64 10.97 18.84
CA TRP A 148 2.64 9.82 19.75
C TRP A 148 3.94 9.72 20.55
N LYS A 149 5.10 9.95 19.92
CA LYS A 149 6.40 9.99 20.60
C LYS A 149 6.46 11.08 21.68
N ALA A 150 5.95 12.28 21.39
CA ALA A 150 5.99 13.42 22.31
C ALA A 150 5.05 13.27 23.51
N ASN A 151 3.82 12.78 23.28
CA ASN A 151 2.78 12.72 24.30
C ASN A 151 2.69 11.36 25.00
N ASN A 152 3.41 10.35 24.48
CA ASN A 152 3.31 8.94 24.88
C ASN A 152 1.88 8.36 24.78
N GLN A 153 0.98 9.03 24.07
CA GLN A 153 -0.39 8.62 23.79
C GLN A 153 -0.63 8.69 22.28
N SER A 154 -1.19 7.61 21.71
CA SER A 154 -1.45 7.51 20.28
C SER A 154 -2.88 7.97 19.99
N ASP A 155 -3.02 8.93 19.07
CA ASP A 155 -4.31 9.32 18.50
C ASP A 155 -4.57 8.61 17.15
N ILE A 156 -3.74 7.64 16.80
CA ILE A 156 -3.87 6.85 15.57
C ILE A 156 -4.93 5.79 15.80
N THR A 157 -5.98 5.79 14.98
CA THR A 157 -7.03 4.77 15.12
C THR A 157 -6.51 3.40 14.68
N PRO A 158 -6.98 2.29 15.28
CA PRO A 158 -6.48 0.94 14.98
C PRO A 158 -6.55 0.52 13.49
N ASN A 159 -7.47 1.12 12.73
CA ASN A 159 -7.60 0.90 11.29
C ASN A 159 -6.47 1.56 10.49
N LEU A 160 -6.03 2.75 10.93
CA LEU A 160 -5.04 3.56 10.24
C LEU A 160 -3.60 3.23 10.65
N GLU A 161 -3.39 2.44 11.71
CA GLU A 161 -2.05 2.07 12.19
C GLU A 161 -1.13 1.55 11.08
N THR A 162 -1.58 0.64 10.22
CA THR A 162 -0.75 0.10 9.14
C THR A 162 -0.32 1.18 8.12
N PRO A 163 -1.24 1.90 7.45
CA PRO A 163 -0.84 2.94 6.51
C PRO A 163 -0.05 4.08 7.17
N VAL A 164 -0.39 4.45 8.41
CA VAL A 164 0.29 5.54 9.14
C VAL A 164 1.70 5.14 9.54
N PHE A 165 1.90 3.97 10.16
CA PHE A 165 3.24 3.53 10.54
C PHE A 165 4.12 3.35 9.31
N CYS A 166 3.60 2.71 8.26
CA CYS A 166 4.34 2.54 7.01
C CYS A 166 4.68 3.88 6.36
N GLY A 167 3.69 4.78 6.21
CA GLY A 167 3.87 6.11 5.63
C GLY A 167 4.84 6.99 6.40
N ALA A 168 4.84 6.90 7.73
CA ALA A 168 5.80 7.59 8.59
C ALA A 168 7.22 7.07 8.36
N MET A 169 7.41 5.75 8.35
CA MET A 169 8.74 5.14 8.20
C MET A 169 9.37 5.37 6.83
N ARG A 170 8.58 5.63 5.78
CA ARG A 170 9.10 6.03 4.47
C ARG A 170 10.03 7.24 4.54
N ILE A 171 9.70 8.21 5.39
CA ILE A 171 10.42 9.50 5.49
C ILE A 171 10.96 9.78 6.91
N GLY A 172 10.74 8.86 7.85
CA GLY A 172 11.17 8.96 9.23
C GLY A 172 12.67 8.75 9.38
N ASN A 173 13.24 9.31 10.45
CA ASN A 173 14.65 9.14 10.77
C ASN A 173 14.88 7.97 11.74
N SER A 174 16.14 7.74 12.11
CA SER A 174 16.53 6.66 13.03
C SER A 174 15.86 6.74 14.40
N GLU A 175 15.53 7.94 14.90
CA GLU A 175 14.84 8.09 16.18
C GLU A 175 13.34 7.80 16.08
N ASP A 176 12.71 8.18 14.97
CA ASP A 176 11.31 7.86 14.70
C ASP A 176 11.13 6.34 14.59
N TRP A 177 12.07 5.68 13.92
CA TRP A 177 12.11 4.22 13.81
C TRP A 177 12.35 3.54 15.16
N GLU A 178 13.33 4.00 15.94
CA GLU A 178 13.63 3.42 17.25
C GLU A 178 12.42 3.52 18.19
N PHE A 179 11.71 4.64 18.17
CA PHE A 179 10.47 4.78 18.92
C PHE A 179 9.43 3.70 18.56
N LEU A 180 9.16 3.48 17.27
CA LEU A 180 8.21 2.44 16.85
C LEU A 180 8.73 1.02 17.16
N TYR A 181 10.04 0.78 17.06
CA TYR A 181 10.64 -0.50 17.41
C TYR A 181 10.46 -0.81 18.89
N GLN A 182 10.63 0.17 19.77
CA GLN A 182 10.36 0.03 21.20
C GLN A 182 8.89 -0.27 21.49
N LYS A 183 7.96 0.30 20.71
CA LYS A 183 6.53 -0.06 20.80
C LYS A 183 6.27 -1.48 20.31
N PHE A 184 6.93 -1.91 19.23
CA PHE A 184 6.82 -3.25 18.66
C PHE A 184 7.25 -4.33 19.65
N ILE A 185 8.42 -4.22 20.27
CA ILE A 185 8.93 -5.24 21.21
C ILE A 185 8.09 -5.33 22.50
N LYS A 186 7.45 -4.22 22.91
CA LYS A 186 6.58 -4.14 24.10
C LYS A 186 5.11 -4.47 23.81
N ALA A 187 4.72 -4.61 22.54
CA ALA A 187 3.32 -4.80 22.16
C ALA A 187 2.82 -6.19 22.61
N VAL A 188 1.77 -6.20 23.43
CA VAL A 188 1.07 -7.42 23.86
C VAL A 188 0.00 -7.82 22.85
N ASN A 189 -0.66 -6.84 22.23
CA ASN A 189 -1.69 -7.08 21.22
C ASN A 189 -1.05 -7.57 19.91
N ARG A 190 -1.36 -8.80 19.51
CA ARG A 190 -0.80 -9.43 18.29
C ARG A 190 -1.09 -8.64 17.01
N LYS A 191 -2.30 -8.07 16.89
CA LYS A 191 -2.68 -7.27 15.72
C LYS A 191 -1.80 -6.02 15.63
N GLN A 192 -1.76 -5.23 16.69
CA GLN A 192 -0.94 -4.02 16.72
C GLN A 192 0.55 -4.33 16.54
N LYS A 193 1.05 -5.41 17.15
CA LYS A 193 2.44 -5.86 16.99
C LYS A 193 2.77 -6.13 15.52
N PHE A 194 1.87 -6.80 14.79
CA PHE A 194 2.03 -7.05 13.37
C PHE A 194 1.94 -5.76 12.53
N GLN A 195 1.06 -4.82 12.89
CA GLN A 195 0.95 -3.52 12.21
C GLN A 195 2.22 -2.68 12.38
N LEU A 196 2.81 -2.67 13.58
CA LEU A 196 4.09 -2.04 13.87
C LEU A 196 5.23 -2.67 13.06
N LEU A 197 5.27 -4.01 12.98
CA LEU A 197 6.25 -4.74 12.16
C LEU A 197 6.18 -4.30 10.70
N ILE A 198 4.99 -4.30 10.09
CA ILE A 198 4.79 -3.83 8.72
C ILE A 198 5.28 -2.38 8.57
N GLY A 199 4.94 -1.51 9.52
CA GLY A 199 5.39 -0.12 9.53
C GLY A 199 6.90 0.02 9.52
N LEU A 200 7.60 -0.68 10.43
CA LEU A 200 9.06 -0.68 10.57
C LEU A 200 9.77 -1.15 9.30
N SER A 201 9.17 -2.09 8.57
CA SER A 201 9.68 -2.60 7.30
C SER A 201 9.59 -1.61 6.14
N CYS A 202 8.82 -0.52 6.26
CA CYS A 202 8.62 0.45 5.19
C CYS A 202 9.69 1.54 5.06
N SER A 203 10.76 1.48 5.87
CA SER A 203 11.86 2.46 5.80
C SER A 203 12.48 2.52 4.40
N GLU A 204 12.71 3.73 3.89
CA GLU A 204 13.47 3.95 2.64
C GLU A 204 14.97 4.17 2.92
N ASN A 205 15.39 4.09 4.19
CA ASN A 205 16.79 4.12 4.60
C ASN A 205 17.34 2.69 4.73
N LYS A 206 18.27 2.31 3.83
CA LYS A 206 18.92 0.99 3.82
C LYS A 206 19.59 0.62 5.15
N ASN A 207 20.24 1.57 5.83
CA ASN A 207 20.91 1.29 7.10
C ASN A 207 19.92 0.93 8.21
N ILE A 208 18.74 1.57 8.22
CA ILE A 208 17.66 1.23 9.15
C ILE A 208 17.14 -0.18 8.87
N LEU A 209 16.96 -0.53 7.59
CA LEU A 209 16.50 -1.86 7.19
C LEU A 209 17.52 -2.96 7.53
N ASN A 210 18.81 -2.75 7.23
CA ASN A 210 19.88 -3.68 7.62
C ASN A 210 19.88 -3.90 9.13
N ARG A 211 19.82 -2.82 9.93
CA ARG A 211 19.72 -2.94 11.39
C ARG A 211 18.48 -3.73 11.83
N PHE A 212 17.37 -3.64 11.11
CA PHE A 212 16.17 -4.43 11.43
C PHE A 212 16.37 -5.91 11.10
N LEU A 213 17.05 -6.22 9.99
CA LEU A 213 17.41 -7.57 9.61
C LEU A 213 18.42 -8.18 10.59
N ASP A 214 19.37 -7.40 11.13
CA ASP A 214 20.30 -7.87 12.17
C ASP A 214 19.57 -8.36 13.42
N LYS A 215 18.46 -7.72 13.80
CA LYS A 215 17.59 -8.20 14.91
C LYS A 215 16.99 -9.58 14.67
N VAL A 216 16.93 -10.01 13.41
CA VAL A 216 16.46 -11.35 13.01
C VAL A 216 17.54 -12.41 13.22
N LEU A 217 18.82 -12.05 13.25
CA LEU A 217 19.93 -12.98 13.46
C LEU A 217 20.50 -12.94 14.89
N GLU A 218 20.11 -11.97 15.72
CA GLU A 218 20.57 -11.91 17.11
C GLU A 218 20.21 -13.17 17.92
N ASP A 219 21.23 -13.81 18.52
CA ASP A 219 21.12 -15.04 19.33
C ASP A 219 20.20 -14.87 20.55
N ASN A 220 20.23 -13.68 21.17
CA ASN A 220 19.43 -13.36 22.36
C ASN A 220 18.13 -12.60 22.03
N SER A 221 17.73 -12.57 20.76
CA SER A 221 16.56 -11.80 20.34
C SER A 221 15.26 -12.43 20.85
N THR A 222 14.40 -11.58 21.40
CA THR A 222 13.07 -11.96 21.92
C THR A 222 12.05 -12.24 20.81
N LEU A 223 12.45 -12.17 19.54
CA LEU A 223 11.58 -12.41 18.40
C LEU A 223 11.34 -13.89 18.17
N THR A 224 10.06 -14.23 18.00
CA THR A 224 9.62 -15.57 17.60
C THR A 224 10.00 -15.86 16.15
N PHE A 225 10.05 -17.15 15.79
CA PHE A 225 10.29 -17.58 14.41
C PHE A 225 9.34 -16.92 13.40
N ILE A 226 8.05 -16.81 13.74
CA ILE A 226 7.03 -16.19 12.87
C ILE A 226 7.33 -14.71 12.66
N GLU A 227 7.75 -13.99 13.71
CA GLU A 227 8.10 -12.57 13.61
C GLU A 227 9.36 -12.38 12.75
N ARG A 228 10.39 -13.20 12.97
CA ARG A 228 11.61 -13.22 12.16
C ARG A 228 11.32 -13.41 10.67
N TYR A 229 10.52 -14.41 10.32
CA TYR A 229 10.07 -14.64 8.95
C TYR A 229 9.22 -13.49 8.40
N SER A 230 8.33 -12.93 9.23
CA SER A 230 7.49 -11.79 8.85
C SER A 230 8.30 -10.54 8.56
N ILE A 231 9.42 -10.31 9.27
CA ILE A 231 10.33 -9.19 9.01
C ILE A 231 10.94 -9.32 7.61
N PHE A 232 11.53 -10.48 7.27
CA PHE A 232 12.10 -10.71 5.93
C PHE A 232 11.09 -10.48 4.79
N THR A 233 9.89 -11.04 4.95
CA THR A 233 8.83 -10.91 3.94
C THR A 233 8.25 -9.49 3.87
N SER A 234 8.16 -8.79 4.99
CA SER A 234 7.66 -7.41 5.04
C SER A 234 8.66 -6.41 4.48
N VAL A 235 9.96 -6.57 4.77
CA VAL A 235 11.01 -5.70 4.22
C VAL A 235 11.11 -5.89 2.70
N SER A 236 11.09 -7.13 2.22
CA SER A 236 11.18 -7.40 0.77
C SER A 236 9.97 -6.90 -0.02
N SER A 237 8.78 -6.89 0.58
CA SER A 237 7.55 -6.43 -0.08
C SER A 237 7.25 -4.94 0.08
N ALA A 238 8.00 -4.24 0.96
CA ALA A 238 7.78 -2.83 1.23
C ALA A 238 8.06 -1.95 -0.01
N GLY A 239 9.10 -2.24 -0.80
CA GLY A 239 9.41 -1.49 -2.01
C GLY A 239 10.77 -1.87 -2.58
N ASN A 240 11.19 -1.25 -3.67
CA ASN A 240 12.43 -1.62 -4.36
C ASN A 240 13.67 -1.52 -3.45
N ILE A 241 13.73 -0.52 -2.57
CA ILE A 241 14.82 -0.39 -1.59
C ILE A 241 14.86 -1.59 -0.66
N GLY A 242 13.73 -1.96 -0.05
CA GLY A 242 13.66 -3.10 0.86
C GLY A 242 13.89 -4.45 0.19
N LEU A 243 13.40 -4.62 -1.04
CA LEU A 243 13.67 -5.80 -1.86
C LEU A 243 15.17 -5.98 -2.09
N ASN A 244 15.84 -4.94 -2.59
CA ASN A 244 17.27 -4.98 -2.86
C ASN A 244 18.07 -5.17 -1.55
N THR A 245 17.67 -4.50 -0.47
CA THR A 245 18.31 -4.70 0.84
C THR A 245 18.21 -6.14 1.32
N VAL A 246 17.07 -6.82 1.15
CA VAL A 246 16.95 -8.23 1.56
C VAL A 246 17.79 -9.15 0.67
N PHE A 247 17.85 -8.90 -0.64
CA PHE A 247 18.72 -9.66 -1.53
C PHE A 247 20.19 -9.51 -1.15
N ASP A 248 20.67 -8.26 -1.02
CA ASP A 248 22.03 -7.96 -0.59
C ASP A 248 22.34 -8.64 0.76
N TYR A 249 21.40 -8.56 1.71
CA TYR A 249 21.57 -9.14 3.06
C TYR A 249 21.67 -10.67 3.06
N ILE A 250 20.84 -11.34 2.26
CA ILE A 250 20.86 -12.81 2.15
C ILE A 250 22.18 -13.27 1.54
N ASP A 251 22.67 -12.58 0.51
CA ASP A 251 23.94 -12.93 -0.14
C ASP A 251 25.12 -12.79 0.83
N GLU A 252 25.11 -11.76 1.70
CA GLU A 252 26.14 -11.52 2.71
C GLU A 252 26.06 -12.49 3.91
N HIS A 253 24.86 -12.95 4.29
CA HIS A 253 24.64 -13.71 5.53
C HIS A 253 24.15 -15.15 5.32
N LEU A 254 24.30 -15.68 4.10
CA LEU A 254 23.73 -16.97 3.69
C LEU A 254 24.06 -18.12 4.64
N GLU A 255 25.29 -18.22 5.14
CA GLU A 255 25.70 -19.29 6.05
C GLU A 255 25.03 -19.19 7.43
N SER A 256 24.82 -17.97 7.93
CA SER A 256 24.16 -17.74 9.23
C SER A 256 22.65 -18.00 9.15
N LEU A 257 22.06 -17.91 7.96
CA LEU A 257 20.64 -18.16 7.72
C LEU A 257 20.29 -19.65 7.53
N LYS A 258 21.28 -20.52 7.29
CA LYS A 258 21.08 -21.97 7.11
C LYS A 258 20.92 -22.73 8.42
N THR A 259 21.44 -22.18 9.52
CA THR A 259 21.40 -22.73 10.87
C THR A 259 20.14 -22.32 11.62
#